data_AF-A0A524M265-F1
#
_entry.id   AF-A0A524M265-F1
#
_cell.length_a   1.000
_cell.length_b   1.000
_cell.length_c   1.000
_cell.angle_alpha   90.00
_cell.angle_beta   90.00
_cell.angle_gamma   90.00
#
_symmetry.space_group_name_H-M   'P 1'
#
loop_
_entity.id
_entity.type
_entity.pdbx_description
1 polymer ?
#
loop_
_entity_poly.entity_id
_entity_poly.type
_entity_poly.pdbx_seq_one_letter_code
_entity_poly.pdbx_strand_id
1 'polypeptide(L)'
;AMADGIRSGASGERLMTFHPSGMGSSALFHSEPWLDFNSLQTSHYKPNIHGYLHIERLVAQQPPKPCLDMEPNYELSPMFVMYRESRVDSFTPRFSDYDVRKSYYRTVLAGAAGFTYGCEPVRQLHRADDRIHIFEDDEMITWDEALSAPGSSQLKMLMEILRERSYFTRVPAQELFLPLRQAGAWSDRMAVGISSAGQQNTDPVSHISVARCTDGSYVLAYVPVRQLVTIDTSGLRGTHVSVSLFDPEQCSNTHSWRVPNTGSVRLVPERDLDTFVVIDSD
;
A
#
# COMPACT_ATOMS: atom_id res chain seq x y z
N ALA A 1 -0.10 10.58 -30.31
CA ALA A 1 0.64 9.90 -31.40
C ALA A 1 0.81 8.40 -31.16
N MET A 2 1.67 7.95 -30.23
CA MET A 2 1.83 6.50 -29.96
C MET A 2 0.53 5.86 -29.43
N ALA A 3 -0.10 6.46 -28.43
CA ALA A 3 -1.36 5.98 -27.87
C ALA A 3 -2.47 5.88 -28.93
N ASP A 4 -2.66 6.92 -29.74
CA ASP A 4 -3.63 6.94 -30.84
C ASP A 4 -3.33 5.89 -31.91
N GLY A 5 -2.04 5.73 -32.26
CA GLY A 5 -1.59 4.70 -33.19
C GLY A 5 -1.98 3.31 -32.71
N ILE A 6 -1.69 2.99 -31.44
CA ILE A 6 -2.09 1.71 -30.82
C ILE A 6 -3.62 1.57 -30.82
N ARG A 7 -4.37 2.61 -30.41
CA ARG A 7 -5.84 2.55 -30.39
C ARG A 7 -6.46 2.36 -31.77
N SER A 8 -5.87 2.95 -32.81
CA SER A 8 -6.37 2.81 -34.19
C SER A 8 -6.01 1.47 -34.83
N GLY A 9 -4.89 0.87 -34.45
CA GLY A 9 -4.36 -0.37 -35.06
C GLY A 9 -4.65 -1.66 -34.27
N ALA A 10 -5.01 -1.56 -32.99
CA ALA A 10 -5.34 -2.69 -32.13
C ALA A 10 -6.85 -2.76 -31.84
N SER A 11 -7.33 -3.91 -31.34
CA SER A 11 -8.68 -3.98 -30.79
C SER A 11 -8.80 -3.05 -29.57
N GLY A 12 -9.93 -2.34 -29.45
CA GLY A 12 -10.22 -1.46 -28.31
C GLY A 12 -10.40 -2.19 -26.97
N GLU A 13 -10.23 -3.51 -26.94
CA GLU A 13 -10.46 -4.39 -25.78
C GLU A 13 -9.28 -4.41 -24.79
N ARG A 14 -8.13 -3.83 -25.16
CA ARG A 14 -6.95 -3.78 -24.29
C ARG A 14 -6.95 -2.49 -23.48
N LEU A 15 -6.79 -2.62 -22.17
CA LEU A 15 -6.59 -1.46 -21.30
C LEU A 15 -5.23 -0.81 -21.61
N MET A 16 -5.16 0.51 -21.49
CA MET A 16 -3.97 1.31 -21.70
C MET A 16 -3.79 2.31 -20.55
N THR A 17 -2.54 2.42 -20.10
CA THR A 17 -2.11 3.43 -19.13
C THR A 17 -0.80 4.06 -19.60
N PHE A 18 -0.25 4.97 -18.81
CA PHE A 18 1.03 5.62 -19.02
C PHE A 18 1.87 5.48 -17.76
N HIS A 19 3.10 4.99 -17.88
CA HIS A 19 4.04 4.92 -16.76
C HIS A 19 4.77 6.27 -16.59
N PRO A 20 4.56 7.01 -15.48
CA PRO A 20 5.24 8.28 -15.25
C PRO A 20 6.68 8.09 -14.79
N SER A 21 7.50 9.14 -14.89
CA SER A 21 8.72 9.26 -14.10
C SER A 21 8.37 10.07 -12.84
N GLY A 22 8.05 9.36 -11.76
CA GLY A 22 7.55 9.97 -10.51
C GLY A 22 6.09 10.44 -10.60
N MET A 23 5.87 11.78 -10.59
CA MET A 23 4.54 12.40 -10.47
C MET A 23 3.52 11.73 -11.42
N GLY A 24 2.47 11.15 -10.83
CA GLY A 24 1.49 10.30 -11.48
C GLY A 24 1.02 10.69 -12.88
N SER A 25 0.64 9.70 -13.68
CA SER A 25 0.15 9.89 -15.06
C SER A 25 -1.00 10.90 -15.17
N SER A 26 -1.75 11.10 -14.08
CA SER A 26 -2.89 12.02 -14.02
C SER A 26 -2.52 13.49 -14.18
N ALA A 27 -1.28 13.88 -13.88
CA ALA A 27 -0.83 15.27 -14.05
C ALA A 27 -0.82 15.70 -15.52
N LEU A 28 -0.69 14.75 -16.44
CA LEU A 28 -0.56 15.00 -17.88
C LEU A 28 -1.75 14.45 -18.67
N PHE A 29 -2.26 13.28 -18.29
CA PHE A 29 -3.12 12.49 -19.19
C PHE A 29 -4.46 12.09 -18.57
N HIS A 30 -4.84 12.64 -17.41
CA HIS A 30 -6.07 12.19 -16.74
C HIS A 30 -7.33 12.29 -17.62
N SER A 31 -7.47 13.38 -18.38
CA SER A 31 -8.61 13.60 -19.28
C SER A 31 -8.47 12.92 -20.64
N GLU A 32 -7.33 12.28 -20.93
CA GLU A 32 -7.11 11.66 -22.22
C GLU A 32 -8.03 10.43 -22.41
N PRO A 33 -8.74 10.32 -23.55
CA PRO A 33 -9.65 9.21 -23.80
C PRO A 33 -8.96 7.86 -23.89
N TRP A 34 -7.69 7.82 -24.29
CA TRP A 34 -6.93 6.58 -24.42
C TRP A 34 -6.44 6.05 -23.08
N LEU A 35 -6.44 6.84 -22.00
CA LEU A 35 -5.96 6.46 -20.67
C LEU A 35 -7.09 5.82 -19.85
N ASP A 36 -7.11 4.50 -19.69
CA ASP A 36 -8.18 3.81 -18.97
C ASP A 36 -8.04 3.90 -17.44
N PHE A 37 -6.80 3.93 -16.95
CA PHE A 37 -6.50 4.06 -15.52
C PHE A 37 -5.21 4.86 -15.31
N ASN A 38 -5.13 5.55 -14.18
CA ASN A 38 -3.94 6.30 -13.80
C ASN A 38 -2.86 5.36 -13.26
N SER A 39 -1.61 5.78 -13.31
CA SER A 39 -0.53 5.09 -12.64
C SER A 39 0.42 6.03 -11.92
N LEU A 40 1.18 5.47 -10.98
CA LEU A 40 2.20 6.15 -10.19
C LEU A 40 3.54 5.40 -10.25
N GLN A 41 4.60 6.16 -10.02
CA GLN A 41 5.88 5.67 -9.53
C GLN A 41 6.13 6.35 -8.18
N THR A 42 6.03 5.62 -7.08
CA THR A 42 6.15 6.20 -5.73
C THR A 42 7.56 6.16 -5.14
N SER A 43 8.46 5.32 -5.66
CA SER A 43 9.83 5.14 -5.14
C SER A 43 10.89 5.29 -6.25
N HIS A 44 12.22 5.26 -6.02
CA HIS A 44 13.03 4.52 -5.03
C HIS A 44 13.74 5.38 -3.97
N TYR A 45 13.48 6.69 -3.93
CA TYR A 45 14.40 7.62 -3.28
C TYR A 45 14.57 7.44 -1.75
N LYS A 46 13.53 7.12 -0.99
CA LYS A 46 13.65 7.02 0.48
C LYS A 46 12.66 6.02 1.06
N PRO A 47 12.89 5.49 2.28
CA PRO A 47 11.90 4.68 2.97
C PRO A 47 10.71 5.52 3.44
N ASN A 48 9.59 4.86 3.70
CA ASN A 48 8.38 5.45 4.28
C ASN A 48 7.81 6.62 3.45
N ILE A 49 7.82 6.50 2.12
CA ILE A 49 7.13 7.47 1.26
C ILE A 49 5.62 7.37 1.48
N HIS A 50 4.96 8.52 1.53
CA HIS A 50 3.50 8.61 1.68
C HIS A 50 2.75 8.30 0.38
N GLY A 51 3.04 7.15 -0.26
CA GLY A 51 2.43 6.74 -1.53
C GLY A 51 0.90 6.74 -1.50
N TYR A 52 0.32 6.36 -0.36
CA TYR A 52 -1.12 6.36 -0.12
C TYR A 52 -1.79 7.73 -0.33
N LEU A 53 -1.13 8.85 -0.02
CA LEU A 53 -1.68 10.20 -0.26
C LEU A 53 -1.83 10.49 -1.76
N HIS A 54 -0.93 9.96 -2.60
CA HIS A 54 -1.03 10.09 -4.04
C HIS A 54 -2.19 9.26 -4.58
N ILE A 55 -2.40 8.06 -4.05
CA ILE A 55 -3.54 7.20 -4.38
C ILE A 55 -4.85 7.88 -3.99
N GLU A 56 -4.99 8.38 -2.76
CA GLU A 56 -6.18 9.10 -2.31
C GLU A 56 -6.52 10.28 -3.22
N ARG A 57 -5.51 11.05 -3.64
CA ARG A 57 -5.68 12.14 -4.61
C ARG A 57 -6.19 11.64 -5.96
N LEU A 58 -5.66 10.54 -6.48
CA LEU A 58 -6.10 9.96 -7.75
C LEU A 58 -7.53 9.43 -7.68
N VAL A 59 -7.88 8.75 -6.58
CA VAL A 59 -9.22 8.21 -6.33
C VAL A 59 -10.26 9.34 -6.24
N ALA A 60 -9.88 10.49 -5.66
CA ALA A 60 -10.75 11.66 -5.57
C ALA A 60 -10.88 12.45 -6.89
N GLN A 61 -10.03 12.19 -7.89
CA GLN A 61 -9.99 12.95 -9.13
C GLN A 61 -11.23 12.69 -10.01
N GLN A 62 -11.70 13.73 -10.71
CA GLN A 62 -12.89 13.67 -11.56
C GLN A 62 -12.54 13.86 -13.05
N PRO A 63 -13.10 13.06 -13.97
CA PRO A 63 -13.97 11.89 -13.69
C PRO A 63 -13.18 10.74 -13.04
N PRO A 64 -13.82 9.88 -12.22
CA PRO A 64 -13.10 8.83 -11.51
C PRO A 64 -12.50 7.83 -12.50
N LYS A 65 -11.22 7.53 -12.31
CA LYS A 65 -10.50 6.46 -13.01
C LYS A 65 -9.77 5.59 -11.97
N PRO A 66 -9.68 4.27 -12.19
CA PRO A 66 -8.83 3.42 -11.35
C PRO A 66 -7.39 3.94 -11.33
N CYS A 67 -6.61 3.54 -10.32
CA CYS A 67 -5.18 3.82 -10.28
C CYS A 67 -4.36 2.62 -9.79
N LEU A 68 -3.10 2.56 -10.24
CA LEU A 68 -2.12 1.54 -9.84
C LEU A 68 -0.82 2.21 -9.41
N ASP A 69 -0.18 1.72 -8.36
CA ASP A 69 1.24 2.01 -8.14
C ASP A 69 2.07 1.01 -8.96
N MET A 70 2.65 1.45 -10.07
CA MET A 70 3.34 0.61 -11.05
C MET A 70 4.83 0.46 -10.77
N GLU A 71 5.42 1.41 -10.05
CA GLU A 71 6.83 1.38 -9.65
C GLU A 71 6.98 1.88 -8.19
N PRO A 72 6.55 1.05 -7.23
CA PRO A 72 6.80 1.26 -5.81
C PRO A 72 8.25 0.91 -5.46
N ASN A 73 8.60 0.87 -4.17
CA ASN A 73 9.92 0.41 -3.75
C ASN A 73 10.14 -1.06 -4.14
N TYR A 74 11.22 -1.31 -4.89
CA TYR A 74 11.63 -2.66 -5.24
C TYR A 74 12.43 -3.31 -4.13
N GLU A 75 12.13 -4.57 -3.83
CA GLU A 75 12.91 -5.38 -2.90
C GLU A 75 14.37 -5.44 -3.34
N LEU A 76 15.30 -5.37 -2.38
CA LEU A 76 16.76 -5.34 -2.60
C LEU A 76 17.28 -4.11 -3.36
N SER A 77 16.43 -3.17 -3.78
CA SER A 77 16.91 -1.91 -4.34
C SER A 77 17.61 -1.09 -3.26
N PRO A 78 18.79 -0.53 -3.53
CA PRO A 78 19.39 0.51 -2.69
C PRO A 78 18.42 1.67 -2.50
N MET A 79 18.36 2.20 -1.28
CA MET A 79 17.65 3.44 -0.96
C MET A 79 18.54 4.65 -1.29
N PHE A 80 17.94 5.83 -1.43
CA PHE A 80 18.64 7.12 -1.63
C PHE A 80 19.40 7.25 -2.95
N VAL A 81 19.17 6.33 -3.89
CA VAL A 81 19.70 6.41 -5.25
C VAL A 81 18.68 7.11 -6.15
N MET A 82 19.01 8.32 -6.62
CA MET A 82 18.13 9.11 -7.51
C MET A 82 18.58 9.10 -8.97
N TYR A 83 19.87 8.90 -9.21
CA TYR A 83 20.48 9.02 -10.53
C TYR A 83 21.52 7.94 -10.72
N ARG A 84 21.81 7.58 -11.98
CA ARG A 84 22.84 6.58 -12.33
C ARG A 84 24.22 6.86 -11.72
N GLU A 85 24.52 8.13 -11.45
CA GLU A 85 25.78 8.59 -10.83
C GLU A 85 25.78 8.49 -9.30
N SER A 86 24.65 8.11 -8.68
CA SER A 86 24.58 7.92 -7.23
C SER A 86 25.43 6.71 -6.87
N ARG A 87 26.46 6.95 -6.04
CA ARG A 87 27.30 5.87 -5.54
C ARG A 87 26.50 5.03 -4.55
N VAL A 88 26.52 3.72 -4.74
CA VAL A 88 26.09 2.74 -3.75
C VAL A 88 27.35 2.25 -3.07
N ASP A 89 27.31 2.18 -1.74
CA ASP A 89 28.40 1.61 -0.94
C ASP A 89 27.86 0.51 -0.01
N SER A 90 28.76 -0.17 0.69
CA SER A 90 28.42 -1.29 1.58
C SER A 90 27.49 -0.92 2.75
N PHE A 91 27.29 0.37 3.03
CA PHE A 91 26.42 0.85 4.10
C PHE A 91 25.09 1.40 3.58
N THR A 92 24.89 1.41 2.26
CA THR A 92 23.65 1.89 1.66
C THR A 92 22.51 0.92 1.99
N PRO A 93 21.47 1.37 2.72
CA PRO A 93 20.37 0.50 3.10
C PRO A 93 19.57 0.09 1.85
N ARG A 94 19.00 -1.11 1.89
CA ARG A 94 18.14 -1.64 0.81
C ARG A 94 16.71 -1.80 1.30
N PHE A 95 15.75 -1.64 0.40
CA PHE A 95 14.37 -1.97 0.72
C PHE A 95 14.21 -3.45 1.04
N SER A 96 13.62 -3.70 2.19
CA SER A 96 13.24 -5.03 2.67
C SER A 96 11.88 -5.46 2.12
N ASP A 97 11.56 -6.75 2.28
CA ASP A 97 10.22 -7.29 2.09
C ASP A 97 9.18 -6.57 2.97
N TYR A 98 9.54 -6.22 4.21
CA TYR A 98 8.71 -5.39 5.08
C TYR A 98 8.38 -4.02 4.46
N ASP A 99 9.36 -3.36 3.84
CA ASP A 99 9.11 -2.08 3.17
C ASP A 99 8.16 -2.24 1.98
N VAL A 100 8.28 -3.34 1.23
CA VAL A 100 7.37 -3.67 0.13
C VAL A 100 5.95 -3.92 0.63
N ARG A 101 5.78 -4.75 1.66
CA ARG A 101 4.47 -5.01 2.30
C ARG A 101 3.82 -3.72 2.77
N LYS A 102 4.57 -2.88 3.47
CA LYS A 102 4.10 -1.58 3.97
C LYS A 102 3.57 -0.69 2.85
N SER A 103 4.28 -0.58 1.73
CA SER A 103 3.78 0.17 0.56
C SER A 103 2.55 -0.49 -0.05
N TYR A 104 2.57 -1.82 -0.23
CA TYR A 104 1.48 -2.59 -0.83
C TYR A 104 0.15 -2.41 -0.08
N TYR A 105 0.12 -2.73 1.22
CA TYR A 105 -1.12 -2.68 2.00
C TYR A 105 -1.67 -1.26 2.07
N ARG A 106 -0.81 -0.25 2.28
CA ARG A 106 -1.24 1.16 2.32
C ARG A 106 -1.79 1.63 0.98
N THR A 107 -1.14 1.30 -0.13
CA THR A 107 -1.60 1.64 -1.49
C THR A 107 -2.97 1.01 -1.79
N VAL A 108 -3.15 -0.28 -1.50
CA VAL A 108 -4.43 -0.95 -1.78
C VAL A 108 -5.54 -0.43 -0.87
N LEU A 109 -5.30 -0.25 0.43
CA LEU A 109 -6.30 0.27 1.36
C LEU A 109 -6.65 1.74 1.11
N ALA A 110 -5.74 2.53 0.55
CA ALA A 110 -5.99 3.89 0.06
C ALA A 110 -6.86 3.96 -1.21
N GLY A 111 -7.21 2.81 -1.80
CA GLY A 111 -8.20 2.72 -2.89
C GLY A 111 -7.60 2.42 -4.25
N ALA A 112 -6.32 2.09 -4.33
CA ALA A 112 -5.72 1.62 -5.59
C ALA A 112 -6.41 0.35 -6.08
N ALA A 113 -6.54 0.23 -7.40
CA ALA A 113 -7.00 -1.00 -8.04
C ALA A 113 -5.95 -2.12 -7.98
N GLY A 114 -4.71 -1.78 -7.63
CA GLY A 114 -3.63 -2.74 -7.41
C GLY A 114 -2.27 -2.08 -7.24
N PHE A 115 -1.24 -2.92 -7.29
CA PHE A 115 0.15 -2.60 -6.98
C PHE A 115 1.05 -3.56 -7.76
N THR A 116 2.14 -3.06 -8.32
CA THR A 116 3.11 -3.88 -9.04
C THR A 116 4.33 -4.13 -8.16
N TYR A 117 4.55 -5.37 -7.76
CA TYR A 117 5.79 -5.77 -7.11
C TYR A 117 6.97 -5.61 -8.06
N GLY A 118 8.13 -5.24 -7.52
CA GLY A 118 9.40 -5.39 -8.21
C GLY A 118 10.52 -5.75 -7.25
N CYS A 119 11.56 -6.34 -7.82
CA CYS A 119 12.77 -6.78 -7.14
C CYS A 119 13.95 -6.35 -8.02
N GLU A 120 14.91 -5.67 -7.45
CA GLU A 120 15.90 -4.94 -8.22
C GLU A 120 16.80 -5.83 -9.11
N PRO A 121 17.33 -6.97 -8.61
CA PRO A 121 18.03 -7.92 -9.48
C PRO A 121 17.15 -8.45 -10.61
N VAL A 122 15.88 -8.74 -10.32
CA VAL A 122 14.92 -9.30 -11.30
C VAL A 122 14.60 -8.27 -12.39
N ARG A 123 14.38 -7.01 -12.01
CA ARG A 123 13.99 -5.92 -12.91
C ARG A 123 14.96 -5.73 -14.06
N GLN A 124 16.25 -5.86 -13.78
CA GLN A 124 17.31 -5.70 -14.77
C GLN A 124 17.87 -7.03 -15.30
N LEU A 125 17.32 -8.17 -14.86
CA LEU A 125 17.82 -9.51 -15.15
C LEU A 125 19.33 -9.66 -14.84
N HIS A 126 19.76 -9.12 -13.69
CA HIS A 126 21.16 -9.03 -13.28
C HIS A 126 21.87 -10.38 -13.27
N ARG A 127 23.05 -10.46 -13.89
CA ARG A 127 23.96 -11.61 -13.90
C ARG A 127 25.31 -11.22 -13.33
N ALA A 128 25.98 -12.18 -12.70
CA ALA A 128 27.27 -11.95 -12.04
C ALA A 128 28.38 -11.42 -12.98
N ASP A 129 28.27 -11.64 -14.29
CA ASP A 129 29.22 -11.19 -15.31
C ASP A 129 28.70 -10.03 -16.17
N ASP A 130 27.58 -9.40 -15.79
CA ASP A 130 27.03 -8.26 -16.52
C ASP A 130 28.01 -7.09 -16.52
N ARG A 131 28.48 -6.74 -17.72
CA ARG A 131 29.45 -5.65 -17.95
C ARG A 131 28.94 -4.27 -17.54
N ILE A 132 27.62 -4.07 -17.56
CA ILE A 132 26.93 -2.81 -17.26
C ILE A 132 25.59 -3.18 -16.62
N HIS A 133 25.36 -2.73 -15.39
CA HIS A 133 24.06 -2.78 -14.72
C HIS A 133 23.80 -1.45 -14.01
N ILE A 134 22.59 -1.22 -13.49
CA ILE A 134 22.18 0.13 -13.07
C ILE A 134 22.93 0.62 -11.81
N PHE A 135 23.56 -0.29 -11.06
CA PHE A 135 24.38 -0.02 -9.89
C PHE A 135 25.77 -0.65 -10.03
N GLU A 136 26.57 -0.24 -11.01
CA GLU A 136 27.85 -0.90 -11.40
C GLU A 136 28.83 -1.20 -10.23
N ASP A 137 28.80 -0.41 -9.15
CA ASP A 137 29.65 -0.57 -7.97
C ASP A 137 29.00 -1.42 -6.84
N ASP A 138 27.84 -2.02 -7.09
CA ASP A 138 27.00 -2.69 -6.09
C ASP A 138 27.13 -4.22 -6.13
N GLU A 139 27.42 -4.83 -4.98
CA GLU A 139 27.42 -6.29 -4.83
C GLU A 139 25.98 -6.80 -4.71
N MET A 140 25.33 -6.99 -5.86
CA MET A 140 23.95 -7.47 -5.97
C MET A 140 23.89 -8.96 -6.35
N ILE A 141 22.92 -9.69 -5.80
CA ILE A 141 22.66 -11.09 -6.17
C ILE A 141 22.15 -11.21 -7.60
N THR A 142 22.21 -12.40 -8.18
CA THR A 142 21.68 -12.65 -9.54
C THR A 142 20.15 -12.64 -9.55
N TRP A 143 19.55 -12.39 -10.73
CA TRP A 143 18.09 -12.35 -10.88
C TRP A 143 17.41 -13.68 -10.53
N ASP A 144 18.07 -14.81 -10.79
CA ASP A 144 17.55 -16.15 -10.51
C ASP A 144 17.63 -16.49 -9.02
N GLU A 145 18.69 -16.07 -8.33
CA GLU A 145 18.74 -16.11 -6.86
C GLU A 145 17.63 -15.25 -6.25
N ALA A 146 17.41 -14.05 -6.81
CA ALA A 146 16.41 -13.10 -6.35
C ALA A 146 14.96 -13.55 -6.57
N LEU A 147 14.70 -14.59 -7.38
CA LEU A 147 13.37 -15.21 -7.46
C LEU A 147 12.94 -15.82 -6.11
N SER A 148 13.89 -16.14 -5.23
CA SER A 148 13.63 -16.61 -3.88
C SER A 148 13.46 -15.49 -2.85
N ALA A 149 13.51 -14.21 -3.26
CA ALA A 149 13.26 -13.09 -2.37
C ALA A 149 11.82 -13.15 -1.82
N PRO A 150 11.63 -12.98 -0.50
CA PRO A 150 10.36 -13.30 0.15
C PRO A 150 9.20 -12.38 -0.26
N GLY A 151 9.47 -11.11 -0.58
CA GLY A 151 8.44 -10.09 -0.72
C GLY A 151 7.32 -10.43 -1.69
N SER A 152 7.62 -11.00 -2.86
CA SER A 152 6.60 -11.37 -3.86
C SER A 152 5.57 -12.37 -3.33
N SER A 153 6.04 -13.40 -2.60
CA SER A 153 5.21 -14.47 -2.06
C SER A 153 4.31 -14.00 -0.92
N GLN A 154 4.71 -12.94 -0.23
CA GLN A 154 4.00 -12.39 0.92
C GLN A 154 2.80 -11.51 0.54
N LEU A 155 2.77 -10.95 -0.68
CA LEU A 155 1.68 -10.06 -1.11
C LEU A 155 0.37 -10.81 -1.43
N LYS A 156 0.43 -12.14 -1.56
CA LYS A 156 -0.73 -12.99 -1.89
C LYS A 156 -1.82 -12.95 -0.82
N MET A 157 -1.45 -12.75 0.45
CA MET A 157 -2.36 -12.84 1.60
C MET A 157 -3.56 -11.90 1.45
N LEU A 158 -3.33 -10.65 1.03
CA LEU A 158 -4.41 -9.69 0.84
C LEU A 158 -5.37 -10.15 -0.27
N MET A 159 -4.85 -10.76 -1.34
CA MET A 159 -5.68 -11.27 -2.42
C MET A 159 -6.56 -12.42 -1.97
N GLU A 160 -6.04 -13.31 -1.11
CA GLU A 160 -6.80 -14.40 -0.50
C GLU A 160 -7.91 -13.85 0.41
N ILE A 161 -7.58 -12.90 1.30
CA ILE A 161 -8.56 -12.22 2.17
C ILE A 161 -9.67 -11.52 1.34
N LEU A 162 -9.30 -10.84 0.26
CA LEU A 162 -10.26 -10.10 -0.57
C LEU A 162 -11.13 -11.02 -1.46
N ARG A 163 -10.70 -12.24 -1.78
CA ARG A 163 -11.50 -13.21 -2.57
C ARG A 163 -12.72 -13.73 -1.83
N GLU A 164 -12.67 -13.71 -0.50
CA GLU A 164 -13.76 -14.16 0.38
C GLU A 164 -14.77 -13.04 0.71
N ARG A 165 -14.53 -11.83 0.21
CA ARG A 165 -15.24 -10.61 0.60
C ARG A 165 -15.72 -9.83 -0.62
N SER A 166 -16.70 -8.96 -0.43
CA SER A 166 -17.14 -8.07 -1.51
C SER A 166 -16.00 -7.14 -1.93
N TYR A 167 -15.59 -7.21 -3.20
CA TYR A 167 -14.43 -6.50 -3.72
C TYR A 167 -14.76 -5.08 -4.21
N PHE A 168 -15.78 -4.94 -5.06
CA PHE A 168 -16.09 -3.66 -5.74
C PHE A 168 -16.75 -2.61 -4.83
N THR A 169 -17.15 -2.99 -3.61
CA THR A 169 -17.74 -2.09 -2.61
C THR A 169 -16.73 -1.68 -1.52
N ARG A 170 -15.45 -2.02 -1.69
CA ARG A 170 -14.38 -1.60 -0.79
C ARG A 170 -14.02 -0.14 -1.06
N VAL A 171 -13.97 0.67 0.00
CA VAL A 171 -13.56 2.08 -0.08
C VAL A 171 -12.56 2.41 1.02
N PRO A 172 -11.65 3.38 0.81
CA PRO A 172 -10.83 3.94 1.89
C PRO A 172 -11.73 4.48 3.00
N ALA A 173 -11.31 4.27 4.24
CA ALA A 173 -12.12 4.60 5.42
C ALA A 173 -11.24 5.02 6.60
N GLN A 174 -10.28 5.91 6.34
CA GLN A 174 -9.30 6.34 7.32
C GLN A 174 -9.94 7.00 8.56
N GLU A 175 -11.13 7.57 8.41
CA GLU A 175 -11.95 8.13 9.49
C GLU A 175 -12.37 7.11 10.55
N LEU A 176 -12.34 5.81 10.24
CA LEU A 176 -12.66 4.75 11.21
C LEU A 176 -11.51 4.49 12.19
N PHE A 177 -10.29 4.94 11.90
CA PHE A 177 -9.21 4.90 12.88
C PHE A 177 -9.44 6.00 13.93
N LEU A 178 -9.70 5.59 15.18
CA LEU A 178 -9.93 6.48 16.30
C LEU A 178 -8.61 6.65 17.09
N PRO A 179 -7.86 7.75 16.90
CA PRO A 179 -6.64 7.98 17.66
C PRO A 179 -6.95 8.08 19.16
N LEU A 180 -6.04 7.55 19.97
CA LEU A 180 -6.09 7.67 21.41
C LEU A 180 -6.10 9.15 21.82
N ARG A 181 -7.16 9.57 22.50
CA ARG A 181 -7.21 10.89 23.14
C ARG A 181 -6.19 10.93 24.29
N GLN A 182 -5.32 11.94 24.31
CA GLN A 182 -4.83 12.41 25.61
C GLN A 182 -6.01 12.99 26.40
N ALA A 183 -6.02 12.82 27.72
CA ALA A 183 -7.01 13.47 28.57
C ALA A 183 -6.94 15.00 28.35
N GLY A 184 -8.05 15.60 27.89
CA GLY A 184 -8.13 17.03 27.56
C GLY A 184 -8.00 17.39 26.06
N ALA A 185 -7.93 16.42 25.14
CA ALA A 185 -7.91 16.68 23.70
C ALA A 185 -9.24 17.26 23.16
N TRP A 186 -9.15 18.08 22.11
CA TRP A 186 -10.30 18.72 21.43
C TRP A 186 -11.15 17.66 20.69
N SER A 187 -12.44 17.96 20.44
CA SER A 187 -13.34 17.07 19.70
C SER A 187 -12.88 16.80 18.26
N ASP A 188 -13.15 15.60 17.74
CA ASP A 188 -12.60 15.06 16.48
C ASP A 188 -12.81 15.96 15.24
N ARG A 189 -13.91 16.70 15.14
CA ARG A 189 -14.16 17.66 14.04
C ARG A 189 -13.20 18.85 14.00
N MET A 190 -12.52 19.13 15.11
CA MET A 190 -11.60 20.26 15.26
C MET A 190 -10.12 19.82 15.21
N ALA A 191 -9.81 18.52 15.27
CA ALA A 191 -8.45 18.01 15.45
C ALA A 191 -7.81 17.40 14.19
N VAL A 192 -8.59 17.13 13.14
CA VAL A 192 -8.07 16.68 11.84
C VAL A 192 -7.14 17.75 11.29
N GLY A 193 -5.83 17.46 11.23
CA GLY A 193 -4.80 18.38 10.73
C GLY A 193 -4.11 19.26 11.79
N ILE A 194 -4.40 19.11 13.09
CA ILE A 194 -3.74 19.89 14.16
C ILE A 194 -2.74 19.05 14.98
N SER A 195 -1.45 19.20 14.65
CA SER A 195 -0.33 18.43 15.20
C SER A 195 -0.18 18.44 16.73
N SER A 196 -0.70 19.47 17.41
CA SER A 196 -0.61 19.61 18.86
C SER A 196 -1.67 18.84 19.67
N ALA A 197 -2.64 18.18 19.01
CA ALA A 197 -3.77 17.54 19.69
C ALA A 197 -3.49 16.13 20.28
N GLY A 198 -2.25 15.63 20.16
CA GLY A 198 -1.83 14.35 20.73
C GLY A 198 -2.24 13.16 19.87
N GLN A 199 -1.22 12.50 19.30
CA GLN A 199 -1.31 11.24 18.52
C GLN A 199 -2.10 11.34 17.22
N GLN A 200 -1.45 11.92 16.21
CA GLN A 200 -1.93 11.87 14.84
C GLN A 200 -1.30 10.69 14.11
N ASN A 201 -2.09 10.02 13.30
CA ASN A 201 -1.66 9.01 12.31
C ASN A 201 -0.84 9.65 11.16
N THR A 202 0.10 10.54 11.49
CA THR A 202 0.81 11.41 10.55
C THR A 202 2.26 11.02 10.35
N ASP A 203 2.83 10.21 11.25
CA ASP A 203 4.17 9.68 11.05
C ASP A 203 4.12 8.62 9.93
N PRO A 204 4.79 8.86 8.78
CA PRO A 204 4.81 7.90 7.68
C PRO A 204 5.33 6.52 8.08
N VAL A 205 6.18 6.41 9.10
CA VAL A 205 6.69 5.12 9.57
C VAL A 205 5.56 4.29 10.15
N SER A 206 4.80 4.87 11.07
CA SER A 206 3.76 4.19 11.86
C SER A 206 2.34 4.33 11.30
N HIS A 207 2.17 5.00 10.16
CA HIS A 207 0.85 5.26 9.55
C HIS A 207 0.01 3.98 9.33
N ILE A 208 -1.15 3.92 9.98
CA ILE A 208 -2.16 2.87 9.85
C ILE A 208 -3.09 3.23 8.71
N SER A 209 -3.30 2.32 7.77
CA SER A 209 -4.30 2.50 6.70
C SER A 209 -5.55 1.68 6.97
N VAL A 210 -6.73 2.28 6.74
CA VAL A 210 -8.02 1.61 6.99
C VAL A 210 -8.91 1.70 5.75
N ALA A 211 -9.57 0.59 5.42
CA ALA A 211 -10.61 0.52 4.40
C ALA A 211 -11.83 -0.21 4.95
N ARG A 212 -13.00 0.03 4.37
CA ARG A 212 -14.24 -0.68 4.74
C ARG A 212 -14.99 -1.14 3.52
N CYS A 213 -15.90 -2.08 3.73
CA CYS A 213 -16.96 -2.35 2.77
C CYS A 213 -18.10 -1.37 2.96
N THR A 214 -18.61 -0.75 1.89
CA THR A 214 -19.75 0.18 1.97
C THR A 214 -21.06 -0.50 2.36
N ASP A 215 -21.14 -1.83 2.25
CA ASP A 215 -22.25 -2.60 2.75
C ASP A 215 -22.11 -2.96 4.24
N GLY A 216 -21.07 -2.50 4.94
CA GLY A 216 -20.89 -2.77 6.37
C GLY A 216 -20.64 -4.25 6.70
N SER A 217 -20.16 -5.05 5.76
CA SER A 217 -19.76 -6.46 6.00
C SER A 217 -18.39 -6.60 6.63
N TYR A 218 -17.45 -5.69 6.39
CA TYR A 218 -16.11 -5.77 6.95
C TYR A 218 -15.38 -4.41 7.04
N VAL A 219 -14.38 -4.36 7.92
CA VAL A 219 -13.32 -3.34 7.98
C VAL A 219 -11.96 -4.03 7.90
N LEU A 220 -11.02 -3.43 7.16
CA LEU A 220 -9.64 -3.86 7.05
C LEU A 220 -8.73 -2.76 7.59
N ALA A 221 -7.70 -3.13 8.36
CA ALA A 221 -6.67 -2.19 8.79
C ALA A 221 -5.27 -2.79 8.65
N TYR A 222 -4.33 -1.99 8.18
CA TYR A 222 -2.91 -2.36 8.13
C TYR A 222 -2.14 -1.60 9.19
N VAL A 223 -1.44 -2.32 10.07
CA VAL A 223 -0.68 -1.78 11.20
C VAL A 223 0.81 -2.06 10.96
N PRO A 224 1.59 -1.05 10.55
CA PRO A 224 2.99 -1.24 10.15
C PRO A 224 3.93 -1.49 11.33
N VAL A 225 3.59 -0.95 12.50
CA VAL A 225 4.37 -0.98 13.74
C VAL A 225 3.41 -1.16 14.89
N ARG A 226 3.77 -2.03 15.83
CA ARG A 226 3.00 -2.30 17.04
C ARG A 226 2.64 -1.03 17.78
N GLN A 227 1.35 -0.74 17.80
CA GLN A 227 0.78 0.39 18.51
C GLN A 227 -0.66 0.06 18.86
N LEU A 228 -1.24 0.85 19.76
CA LEU A 228 -2.65 0.70 20.12
C LEU A 228 -3.54 1.17 18.98
N VAL A 229 -4.44 0.30 18.54
CA VAL A 229 -5.40 0.55 17.47
C VAL A 229 -6.80 0.56 18.04
N THR A 230 -7.58 1.59 17.72
CA THR A 230 -9.02 1.61 17.96
C THR A 230 -9.71 1.87 16.63
N ILE A 231 -10.60 0.96 16.23
CA ILE A 231 -11.36 1.04 14.98
C ILE A 231 -12.83 1.22 15.31
N ASP A 232 -13.47 2.24 14.73
CA ASP A 232 -14.92 2.42 14.76
C ASP A 232 -15.59 1.30 13.96
N THR A 233 -16.44 0.54 14.63
CA THR A 233 -17.20 -0.59 14.06
C THR A 233 -18.71 -0.32 14.07
N SER A 234 -19.14 0.90 14.40
CA SER A 234 -20.56 1.29 14.44
C SER A 234 -21.25 1.21 13.09
N GLY A 235 -20.47 1.31 12.00
CA GLY A 235 -20.95 1.14 10.63
C GLY A 235 -21.09 -0.31 10.16
N LEU A 236 -20.67 -1.31 10.96
CA LEU A 236 -20.86 -2.72 10.65
C LEU A 236 -22.28 -3.16 11.04
N ARG A 237 -22.91 -4.00 10.20
CA ARG A 237 -24.34 -4.35 10.35
C ARG A 237 -24.63 -5.32 11.50
N GLY A 238 -23.64 -6.14 11.83
CA GLY A 238 -23.73 -7.23 12.79
C GLY A 238 -23.81 -6.74 14.23
N THR A 239 -24.49 -7.53 15.06
CA THR A 239 -24.52 -7.30 16.52
C THR A 239 -23.24 -7.77 17.19
N HIS A 240 -22.43 -8.54 16.46
CA HIS A 240 -21.11 -9.00 16.85
C HIS A 240 -20.15 -8.77 15.70
N VAL A 241 -18.86 -8.78 16.02
CA VAL A 241 -17.79 -8.76 15.05
C VAL A 241 -16.80 -9.88 15.35
N SER A 242 -16.31 -10.49 14.28
CA SER A 242 -15.18 -11.41 14.30
C SER A 242 -13.92 -10.63 13.94
N VAL A 243 -12.95 -10.60 14.85
CA VAL A 243 -11.68 -9.90 14.66
C VAL A 243 -10.60 -10.93 14.42
N SER A 244 -9.84 -10.76 13.35
CA SER A 244 -8.73 -11.64 12.96
C SER A 244 -7.47 -10.82 12.72
N LEU A 245 -6.37 -11.26 13.32
CA LEU A 245 -5.03 -10.73 13.11
C LEU A 245 -4.25 -11.68 12.22
N PHE A 246 -3.58 -11.12 11.21
CA PHE A 246 -2.75 -11.84 10.27
C PHE A 246 -1.32 -11.33 10.34
N ASP A 247 -0.40 -12.27 10.20
CA ASP A 247 1.02 -12.07 9.98
C ASP A 247 1.28 -11.94 8.47
N PRO A 248 1.61 -10.74 7.97
CA PRO A 248 1.85 -10.52 6.55
C PRO A 248 3.14 -11.18 6.03
N GLU A 249 4.10 -11.46 6.92
CA GLU A 249 5.37 -12.11 6.57
C GLU A 249 5.18 -13.60 6.37
N GLN A 250 4.38 -14.23 7.24
CA GLN A 250 4.09 -15.67 7.19
C GLN A 250 2.81 -16.01 6.42
N CYS A 251 2.06 -14.99 5.96
CA CYS A 251 0.75 -15.15 5.30
C CYS A 251 -0.22 -16.03 6.11
N SER A 252 -0.31 -15.83 7.42
CA SER A 252 -1.10 -16.70 8.30
C SER A 252 -1.93 -15.91 9.31
N ASN A 253 -3.08 -16.48 9.70
CA ASN A 253 -3.88 -15.95 10.80
C ASN A 253 -3.20 -16.32 12.12
N THR A 254 -2.86 -15.33 12.94
CA THR A 254 -2.18 -15.53 14.23
C THR A 254 -3.14 -15.60 15.40
N HIS A 255 -4.23 -14.82 15.33
CA HIS A 255 -5.20 -14.74 16.41
C HIS A 255 -6.57 -14.35 15.88
N SER A 256 -7.63 -14.97 16.39
CA SER A 256 -9.01 -14.61 16.07
C SER A 256 -9.91 -14.73 17.28
N TRP A 257 -10.82 -13.77 17.44
CA TRP A 257 -11.81 -13.77 18.52
C TRP A 257 -13.08 -13.04 18.10
N ARG A 258 -14.17 -13.29 18.84
CA ARG A 258 -15.49 -12.72 18.58
C ARG A 258 -15.93 -11.86 19.75
N VAL A 259 -16.47 -10.67 19.47
CA VAL A 259 -16.98 -9.75 20.49
C VAL A 259 -18.31 -9.13 20.08
N PRO A 260 -19.17 -8.72 21.03
CA PRO A 260 -20.31 -7.87 20.73
C PRO A 260 -19.85 -6.57 20.05
N ASN A 261 -20.59 -6.11 19.04
CA ASN A 261 -20.32 -4.84 18.37
C ASN A 261 -20.85 -3.68 19.25
N THR A 262 -19.97 -3.12 20.08
CA THR A 262 -20.29 -1.98 20.96
C THR A 262 -19.96 -0.63 20.32
N GLY A 263 -19.68 -0.60 19.01
CA GLY A 263 -19.35 0.59 18.23
C GLY A 263 -17.85 0.82 18.02
N SER A 264 -16.97 0.08 18.71
CA SER A 264 -15.54 0.09 18.39
C SER A 264 -14.84 -1.18 18.85
N VAL A 265 -13.74 -1.52 18.18
CA VAL A 265 -12.79 -2.56 18.59
C VAL A 265 -11.46 -1.92 18.92
N ARG A 266 -10.90 -2.26 20.09
CA ARG A 266 -9.59 -1.78 20.54
C ARG A 266 -8.64 -2.95 20.76
N LEU A 267 -7.44 -2.88 20.18
CA LEU A 267 -6.44 -3.96 20.24
C LEU A 267 -5.01 -3.41 20.16
N VAL A 268 -4.04 -4.16 20.67
CA VAL A 268 -2.61 -3.96 20.41
C VAL A 268 -2.14 -5.23 19.70
N PRO A 269 -1.59 -5.17 18.47
CA PRO A 269 -1.04 -6.35 17.84
C PRO A 269 0.05 -7.01 18.69
N GLU A 270 0.17 -8.32 18.59
CA GLU A 270 1.18 -9.08 19.34
C GLU A 270 2.58 -8.93 18.74
N ARG A 271 2.65 -8.86 17.39
CA ARG A 271 3.88 -8.69 16.62
C ARG A 271 4.40 -7.26 16.71
N ASP A 272 5.71 -7.10 16.66
CA ASP A 272 6.35 -5.78 16.62
C ASP A 272 6.17 -5.11 15.25
N LEU A 273 6.29 -5.86 14.16
CA LEU A 273 6.09 -5.46 12.76
C LEU A 273 5.53 -6.62 11.94
N ASP A 274 4.90 -6.37 10.80
CA ASP A 274 3.63 -5.67 10.67
C ASP A 274 2.46 -6.61 11.05
N THR A 275 1.25 -6.07 11.11
CA THR A 275 0.01 -6.86 11.31
C THR A 275 -1.09 -6.35 10.40
N PHE A 276 -1.79 -7.28 9.75
CA PHE A 276 -3.02 -6.98 9.02
C PHE A 276 -4.23 -7.41 9.85
N VAL A 277 -5.19 -6.52 10.01
CA VAL A 277 -6.39 -6.71 10.83
C VAL A 277 -7.60 -6.80 9.92
N VAL A 278 -8.41 -7.81 10.15
CA VAL A 278 -9.72 -7.98 9.52
C VAL A 278 -10.78 -7.98 10.61
N ILE A 279 -11.83 -7.19 10.42
CA ILE A 279 -13.00 -7.15 11.30
C ILE A 279 -14.22 -7.45 10.42
N ASP A 280 -14.74 -8.66 10.51
CA ASP A 280 -15.94 -9.07 9.80
C ASP A 280 -17.18 -8.88 10.69
N SER A 281 -18.27 -8.51 10.04
CA SER A 281 -19.59 -8.37 10.64
C SER A 281 -20.29 -9.73 10.70
N ASP A 282 -20.76 -10.12 11.89
CA ASP A 282 -21.54 -11.34 12.14
C ASP A 282 -23.04 -11.05 12.34
#